data_AF-A0A2S6GGT8-F1
#
_entry.id   AF-A0A2S6GGT8-F1
#
_cell.length_a   1.000
_cell.length_b   1.000
_cell.length_c   1.000
_cell.angle_alpha   90.00
_cell.angle_beta   90.00
_cell.angle_gamma   90.00
#
_symmetry.space_group_name_H-M   'P 1'
#
loop_
_entity.id
_entity.type
_entity.pdbx_description
1 polymer ?
#
loop_
_entity_poly.entity_id
_entity_poly.type
_entity_poly.pdbx_seq_one_letter_code
_entity_poly.pdbx_strand_id
1 'polypeptide(L)'
;MTTTQLSIRLSDDLKKSLETISKISHRSQAQIATKAIAEYVKKTEWKLKSIQEAKKEADKGIFVSQEATLDWLDSWGNENELPAPEPDIFPNK
;
A
#
# COMPACT_ATOMS: atom_id res chain seq x y z
N MET A 1 7.08 -5.34 25.60
CA MET A 1 5.88 -5.05 24.79
C MET A 1 4.67 -5.51 25.56
N THR A 2 3.69 -4.64 25.76
CA THR A 2 2.43 -4.96 26.42
C THR A 2 1.46 -5.56 25.41
N THR A 3 0.81 -6.68 25.74
CA THR A 3 -0.24 -7.28 24.92
C THR A 3 -1.60 -6.94 25.51
N THR A 4 -2.59 -6.76 24.65
CA THR A 4 -3.98 -6.50 25.04
C THR A 4 -4.89 -7.52 24.36
N GLN A 5 -5.91 -7.98 25.07
CA GLN A 5 -6.85 -8.96 24.54
C GLN A 5 -7.92 -8.28 23.68
N LEU A 6 -8.16 -8.82 22.49
CA LEU A 6 -9.23 -8.42 21.60
C LEU A 6 -10.17 -9.61 21.39
N SER A 7 -11.46 -9.44 21.68
CA SER A 7 -12.49 -10.45 21.42
C SER A 7 -13.17 -10.15 20.09
N ILE A 8 -13.05 -11.05 19.12
CA ILE A 8 -13.61 -10.91 17.76
C ILE A 8 -14.60 -12.05 17.47
N ARG A 9 -15.67 -11.75 16.74
CA ARG A 9 -16.56 -12.78 16.18
C ARG A 9 -16.01 -13.23 14.84
N LEU A 10 -15.92 -14.54 14.65
CA LEU A 10 -15.52 -15.16 13.39
C LEU A 10 -16.71 -15.92 12.82
N SER A 11 -16.83 -15.95 11.49
CA SER A 11 -17.72 -16.90 10.85
C SER A 11 -17.21 -18.33 11.08
N ASP A 12 -18.12 -19.31 11.04
CA ASP A 12 -17.77 -20.71 11.21
C ASP A 12 -16.76 -21.18 10.15
N ASP A 13 -16.89 -20.69 8.92
CA ASP A 13 -15.98 -21.02 7.82
C ASP A 13 -14.56 -20.50 8.08
N LEU A 14 -14.44 -19.24 8.53
CA LEU A 14 -13.14 -18.65 8.84
C LEU A 14 -12.45 -19.36 10.01
N LYS A 15 -13.23 -19.76 11.03
CA LYS A 15 -12.74 -20.57 12.15
C LYS A 15 -12.20 -21.93 11.66
N LYS A 16 -12.93 -22.63 10.80
CA LYS A 16 -12.50 -23.91 10.21
C LYS A 16 -11.23 -23.76 9.37
N SER A 17 -11.09 -22.67 8.61
CA SER A 17 -9.87 -22.37 7.86
C SER A 17 -8.68 -22.15 8.80
N LEU A 18 -8.86 -21.37 9.88
CA LEU A 18 -7.81 -21.17 10.90
C LEU A 18 -7.41 -22.48 11.59
N GLU A 19 -8.37 -23.34 11.93
CA GLU A 19 -8.11 -24.66 12.49
C GLU A 19 -7.28 -25.54 11.55
N THR A 20 -7.61 -25.53 10.26
CA THR A 20 -6.89 -26.29 9.24
C THR A 20 -5.43 -25.81 9.11
N ILE A 21 -5.23 -24.50 8.96
CA ILE A 21 -3.89 -23.90 8.86
C ILE A 21 -3.09 -24.16 10.14
N SER A 22 -3.73 -24.05 11.31
CA SER A 22 -3.11 -24.31 12.61
C SER A 22 -2.57 -25.74 12.70
N LYS A 23 -3.36 -26.74 12.30
CA LYS A 23 -2.95 -28.16 12.28
C LYS A 23 -1.77 -28.41 11.35
N ILE A 24 -1.80 -27.86 10.14
CA ILE A 24 -0.76 -28.08 9.12
C ILE A 24 0.54 -27.34 9.48
N SER A 25 0.44 -26.11 9.98
CA SER A 25 1.60 -25.26 10.26
C SER A 25 2.19 -25.44 11.67
N HIS A 26 1.54 -26.24 12.53
CA HIS A 26 1.89 -26.40 13.95
C HIS A 26 1.96 -25.08 14.73
N ARG A 27 1.15 -24.09 14.33
CA ARG A 27 1.04 -22.78 15.01
C ARG A 27 -0.34 -22.62 15.61
N SER A 28 -0.45 -21.90 16.72
CA SER A 28 -1.76 -21.62 17.33
C SER A 28 -2.60 -20.72 16.42
N GLN A 29 -3.92 -20.90 16.45
CA GLN A 29 -4.86 -20.05 15.72
C GLN A 29 -4.67 -18.56 16.08
N ALA A 30 -4.41 -18.26 17.35
CA ALA A 30 -4.15 -16.90 17.81
C ALA A 30 -2.90 -16.30 17.17
N GLN A 31 -1.80 -17.05 17.05
CA GLN A 31 -0.59 -16.57 16.36
C GLN A 31 -0.84 -16.32 14.87
N ILE A 32 -1.61 -17.18 14.21
CA ILE A 32 -1.97 -17.02 12.79
C ILE A 32 -2.84 -15.76 12.63
N ALA A 33 -3.86 -15.59 13.46
CA ALA A 33 -4.75 -14.43 13.44
C ALA A 33 -3.99 -13.12 13.70
N THR A 34 -3.17 -13.07 14.76
CA THR A 34 -2.36 -11.89 15.08
C THR A 34 -1.41 -11.53 13.95
N LYS A 35 -0.77 -12.53 13.31
CA LYS A 35 0.10 -12.28 12.15
C LYS A 35 -0.68 -11.69 10.98
N ALA A 36 -1.82 -12.29 10.63
CA ALA A 36 -2.66 -11.82 9.53
C ALA A 36 -3.18 -10.39 9.78
N ILE A 37 -3.62 -10.10 11.00
CA ILE A 37 -4.06 -8.75 11.41
C ILE A 37 -2.90 -7.76 11.31
N ALA A 38 -1.71 -8.11 11.80
CA ALA A 38 -0.55 -7.23 11.74
C ALA A 38 -0.13 -6.90 10.30
N GLU A 39 -0.12 -7.90 9.42
CA GLU A 39 0.17 -7.70 8.00
C GLU A 39 -0.89 -6.82 7.31
N TYR A 40 -2.17 -7.06 7.62
CA TYR A 40 -3.27 -6.26 7.09
C TYR A 40 -3.20 -4.80 7.56
N VAL A 41 -3.01 -4.57 8.86
CA VAL A 41 -2.92 -3.23 9.45
C VAL A 41 -1.74 -2.48 8.84
N LYS A 42 -0.54 -3.08 8.81
CA LYS A 42 0.65 -2.47 8.19
C LYS A 42 0.41 -2.06 6.74
N LYS A 43 -0.18 -2.94 5.93
CA LYS A 43 -0.49 -2.64 4.52
C LYS A 43 -1.52 -1.51 4.40
N THR A 44 -2.52 -1.52 5.26
CA THR A 44 -3.62 -0.55 5.25
C THR A 44 -3.15 0.83 5.68
N GLU A 45 -2.37 0.92 6.75
CA GLU A 45 -1.76 2.16 7.23
C GLU A 45 -0.87 2.79 6.16
N TRP A 46 0.02 1.99 5.54
CA TRP A 46 0.83 2.45 4.43
C TRP A 46 -0.03 2.99 3.29
N LYS A 47 -1.04 2.23 2.85
CA LYS A 47 -1.93 2.64 1.75
C LYS A 47 -2.64 3.95 2.06
N LEU A 48 -3.25 4.06 3.24
CA LEU A 48 -4.01 5.25 3.63
C LEU A 48 -3.11 6.47 3.73
N LYS A 49 -1.93 6.33 4.35
CA LYS A 49 -0.94 7.40 4.44
C LYS A 49 -0.48 7.87 3.06
N SER A 50 -0.11 6.94 2.17
CA SER A 50 0.31 7.27 0.80
C SER A 50 -0.78 7.98 0.01
N ILE A 51 -2.05 7.58 0.16
CA ILE A 51 -3.18 8.26 -0.50
C ILE A 51 -3.35 9.68 0.04
N GLN A 52 -3.26 9.87 1.36
CA GLN A 52 -3.37 11.19 1.98
C GLN A 52 -2.24 12.12 1.54
N GLU A 53 -1.00 11.61 1.49
CA GLU A 53 0.17 12.35 1.01
C GLU A 53 0.04 12.71 -0.47
N ALA A 54 -0.33 11.74 -1.32
CA ALA A 54 -0.54 11.97 -2.75
C ALA A 54 -1.66 12.99 -3.00
N LYS A 55 -2.76 12.93 -2.24
CA LYS A 55 -3.84 13.92 -2.33
C LYS A 55 -3.34 15.31 -1.94
N LYS A 56 -2.61 15.43 -0.83
CA LYS A 56 -2.05 16.71 -0.38
C LYS A 56 -1.10 17.31 -1.42
N GLU A 57 -0.32 16.48 -2.10
CA GLU A 57 0.56 16.92 -3.18
C GLU A 57 -0.26 17.39 -4.41
N ALA A 58 -1.25 16.61 -4.83
CA ALA A 58 -2.13 16.95 -5.93
C ALA A 58 -2.92 18.25 -5.68
N ASP A 59 -3.36 18.48 -4.44
CA ASP A 59 -4.06 19.70 -4.03
C ASP A 59 -3.17 20.97 -4.16
N LYS A 60 -1.84 20.84 -4.25
CA LYS A 60 -0.95 21.96 -4.59
C LYS A 60 -1.07 22.41 -6.04
N GLY A 61 -1.68 21.60 -6.92
CA GLY A 61 -1.84 21.88 -8.33
C GLY A 61 -0.53 21.99 -9.13
N ILE A 62 0.54 21.39 -8.63
CA ILE A 62 1.85 21.32 -9.28
C ILE A 62 1.98 19.96 -9.95
N PHE A 63 2.11 19.93 -11.27
CA PHE A 63 2.14 18.68 -12.04
C PHE A 63 3.16 18.74 -13.19
N VAL A 64 3.51 17.56 -13.69
CA VAL A 64 4.19 17.38 -14.98
C VAL A 64 3.13 17.25 -16.06
N SER A 65 3.32 17.90 -17.19
CA SER A 65 2.46 17.81 -18.37
C SER A 65 2.48 16.41 -18.97
N GLN A 66 1.40 16.10 -19.69
CA GLN A 66 1.29 14.83 -20.39
C GLN A 66 2.40 14.68 -21.44
N GLU A 67 2.74 15.75 -22.17
CA GLU A 67 3.80 15.75 -23.19
C GLU A 67 5.16 15.39 -22.58
N ALA A 68 5.59 16.10 -21.55
CA ALA A 68 6.86 15.81 -20.87
C ALA A 68 6.89 14.40 -20.25
N THR A 69 5.74 13.90 -19.79
CA THR A 69 5.61 12.52 -19.27
C THR A 69 5.76 11.48 -20.39
N LEU A 70 5.15 11.71 -21.55
CA LEU A 70 5.21 10.79 -22.69
C LEU A 70 6.61 10.77 -23.30
N ASP A 71 7.24 11.93 -23.50
CA ASP A 71 8.60 12.02 -24.01
C ASP A 71 9.59 11.23 -23.12
N TRP A 72 9.42 11.35 -21.80
CA TRP A 72 10.22 10.58 -20.85
C TRP A 72 9.95 9.08 -20.93
N LEU A 73 8.68 8.65 -20.96
CA LEU A 73 8.32 7.24 -21.06
C LEU A 73 8.81 6.59 -22.36
N ASP A 74 8.71 7.30 -23.48
CA ASP A 74 9.18 6.84 -24.79
C ASP A 74 10.71 6.74 -24.84
N SER A 75 11.40 7.47 -23.96
CA SER A 75 12.84 7.39 -23.83
C SER A 75 13.36 6.15 -23.08
N TRP A 76 12.49 5.44 -22.35
CA TRP A 76 12.93 4.33 -21.50
C TRP A 76 13.51 3.17 -22.29
N GLY A 77 14.66 2.67 -21.84
CA GLY A 77 15.30 1.49 -22.44
C GLY A 77 15.99 1.76 -23.78
N ASN A 78 16.20 3.02 -24.14
CA ASN A 78 17.02 3.41 -25.28
C ASN A 78 18.37 4.02 -24.82
N GLU A 79 19.31 4.21 -25.76
CA GLU A 79 20.66 4.74 -25.44
C GLU A 79 20.65 6.21 -24.96
N ASN A 80 19.56 6.93 -25.21
CA ASN A 80 19.37 8.35 -24.88
C ASN A 80 18.18 8.54 -23.91
N GLU A 81 18.08 7.70 -22.89
CA GLU A 81 17.01 7.78 -21.89
C GLU A 81 17.02 9.16 -21.20
N LEU A 82 15.88 9.84 -21.21
CA LEU A 82 15.70 11.16 -20.62
C LEU A 82 15.59 11.06 -19.09
N PRO A 83 16.06 12.06 -18.33
CA PRO A 83 15.79 12.12 -16.89
C PRO A 83 14.30 12.28 -16.62
N ALA A 84 13.86 11.90 -15.43
CA ALA A 84 12.48 12.13 -15.01
C ALA A 84 12.12 13.62 -15.12
N PRO A 85 10.98 13.97 -15.73
CA PRO A 85 10.60 15.35 -15.99
C PRO A 85 10.25 16.08 -14.68
N GLU A 86 10.64 17.34 -14.60
CA GLU A 86 10.28 18.25 -13.52
C GLU A 86 8.90 18.87 -13.74
N PRO A 87 8.20 19.33 -12.69
CA PRO A 87 6.90 19.98 -12.85
C PRO A 87 6.96 21.24 -13.73
N ASP A 88 6.03 21.32 -14.68
CA ASP A 88 5.87 22.42 -15.63
C ASP A 88 4.46 23.06 -15.59
N ILE A 89 3.52 22.43 -14.89
CA ILE A 89 2.18 22.95 -14.59
C ILE A 89 2.15 23.52 -13.16
N PHE A 90 1.69 24.78 -13.02
CA PHE A 90 1.61 25.48 -11.73
C PHE A 90 0.28 26.25 -11.59
N PRO A 91 -0.32 26.37 -10.39
CA PRO A 91 -1.67 26.94 -10.20
C PRO A 91 -1.83 28.45 -10.46
N ASN A 92 -0.74 29.20 -10.60
CA ASN A 92 -0.75 30.67 -10.68
C ASN A 92 0.29 31.21 -11.68
N LYS A 93 0.17 30.84 -12.96
CA LYS A 93 0.85 31.54 -14.07
C LYS A 93 -0.16 32.35 -14.87
#